data_AF-A0A729GAN1-F1
#
_entry.id   AF-A0A729GAN1-F1
#
_cell.length_a   1.000
_cell.length_b   1.000
_cell.length_c   1.000
_cell.angle_alpha   90.00
_cell.angle_beta   90.00
_cell.angle_gamma   90.00
#
_symmetry.space_group_name_H-M   'P 1'
#
loop_
_entity.id
_entity.type
_entity.pdbx_description
1 polymer ?
#
loop_
_entity_poly.entity_id
_entity_poly.type
_entity_poly.pdbx_seq_one_letter_code
_entity_poly.pdbx_strand_id
1 'polypeptide(L)'
;MKHLHRFFSSDASGGIILIIAAALAMLMANMGATSGWYHHFLETPVQLRVGALEINKNMLLWINDALMAIFFLLIGLEVKRELMQGSLASLRQAAFPVIAAIGGMIVPALLYLAFNYSDPVTREGWAIPAATDIAFALGVLALLGSRVPLALKIFLMALAIIDDLGAIIIIALFYTSDLSIVSLGVAAFAIVVLALLNLCGIRRTGIYILVGAVLWTAVLKSGVHATLAGVIVGFFIPLKEKHGRSPAKRLEHVLHPWVAYLILPLFAFANAGVSLQGVTIDGLTSMLPLGIIAGLLIGKPLGISLFCWLALRLKLAHLPQGTTYQQIMAVGILCGIGFTMSIFIASLAFGNVDPELINWAKLGILIGSLLSAVVGYSWLRARLNAPA
;
A
#
# COMPACT_ATOMS: atom_id res chain seq x y z
N MET A 1 -24.06 14.14 -17.70
CA MET A 1 -22.90 13.43 -18.28
C MET A 1 -21.56 14.17 -18.15
N LYS A 2 -21.43 15.48 -18.50
CA LYS A 2 -20.16 16.23 -18.36
C LYS A 2 -19.59 16.26 -16.93
N HIS A 3 -20.44 16.36 -15.91
CA HIS A 3 -20.01 16.35 -14.49
C HIS A 3 -19.47 14.99 -14.02
N LEU A 4 -20.07 13.88 -14.46
CA LEU A 4 -19.57 12.53 -14.18
C LEU A 4 -18.21 12.29 -14.84
N HIS A 5 -18.04 12.72 -16.10
CA HIS A 5 -16.75 12.58 -16.80
C HIS A 5 -15.65 13.42 -16.11
N ARG A 6 -15.98 14.62 -15.63
CA ARG A 6 -15.05 15.47 -14.87
C ARG A 6 -14.71 14.90 -13.48
N PHE A 7 -15.66 14.22 -12.85
CA PHE A 7 -15.46 13.53 -11.57
C PHE A 7 -14.49 12.36 -11.76
N PHE A 8 -14.76 11.44 -12.69
CA PHE A 8 -13.90 10.28 -12.99
C PHE A 8 -12.54 10.64 -13.62
N SER A 9 -12.36 11.87 -14.11
CA SER A 9 -11.06 12.38 -14.56
C SER A 9 -10.20 12.99 -13.44
N SER A 10 -10.68 13.02 -12.20
CA SER A 10 -9.95 13.63 -11.08
C SER A 10 -9.38 12.57 -10.14
N ASP A 11 -8.10 12.72 -9.75
CA ASP A 11 -7.43 11.84 -8.77
C ASP A 11 -8.18 11.77 -7.41
N ALA A 12 -8.98 12.80 -7.11
CA ALA A 12 -9.85 12.84 -5.93
C ALA A 12 -10.97 11.79 -5.96
N SER A 13 -11.48 11.43 -7.13
CA SER A 13 -12.64 10.53 -7.24
C SER A 13 -12.32 9.10 -6.83
N GLY A 14 -11.08 8.62 -7.07
CA GLY A 14 -10.62 7.33 -6.57
C GLY A 14 -10.63 7.29 -5.04
N GLY A 15 -10.09 8.33 -4.38
CA GLY A 15 -10.12 8.46 -2.93
C GLY A 15 -11.54 8.52 -2.34
N ILE A 16 -12.46 9.22 -2.98
CA ILE A 16 -13.87 9.29 -2.54
C ILE A 16 -14.55 7.91 -2.65
N ILE A 17 -14.37 7.21 -3.77
CA ILE A 17 -14.95 5.86 -3.98
C ILE A 17 -14.37 4.87 -2.97
N LEU A 18 -13.07 4.98 -2.68
CA LEU A 18 -12.41 4.17 -1.66
C LEU A 18 -13.03 4.38 -0.27
N ILE A 19 -13.28 5.62 0.13
CA ILE A 19 -13.97 5.94 1.40
C ILE A 19 -15.40 5.37 1.41
N ILE A 20 -16.14 5.50 0.30
CA ILE A 20 -17.50 4.95 0.19
C ILE A 20 -17.47 3.44 0.39
N ALA A 21 -16.52 2.73 -0.23
CA ALA A 21 -16.38 1.29 -0.07
C ALA A 21 -16.06 0.91 1.39
N ALA A 22 -15.19 1.66 2.05
CA ALA A 22 -14.87 1.47 3.47
C ALA A 22 -16.09 1.70 4.38
N ALA A 23 -16.86 2.76 4.14
CA ALA A 23 -18.08 3.07 4.87
C ALA A 23 -19.14 1.98 4.66
N LEU A 24 -19.31 1.48 3.43
CA LEU A 24 -20.19 0.36 3.13
C LEU A 24 -19.73 -0.92 3.84
N ALA A 25 -18.42 -1.19 3.91
CA ALA A 25 -17.88 -2.32 4.65
C ALA A 25 -18.25 -2.25 6.14
N MET A 26 -18.08 -1.08 6.75
CA MET A 26 -18.45 -0.83 8.15
C MET A 26 -19.94 -1.00 8.38
N LEU A 27 -20.80 -0.50 7.48
CA LEU A 27 -22.24 -0.71 7.57
C LEU A 27 -22.60 -2.19 7.46
N MET A 28 -22.02 -2.90 6.48
CA MET A 28 -22.28 -4.32 6.25
C MET A 28 -21.86 -5.18 7.44
N ALA A 29 -20.71 -4.90 8.05
CA ALA A 29 -20.19 -5.64 9.20
C ALA A 29 -20.99 -5.41 10.50
N ASN A 30 -21.74 -4.32 10.62
CA ASN A 30 -22.39 -3.92 11.88
C ASN A 30 -23.92 -4.00 11.87
N MET A 31 -24.55 -3.88 10.70
CA MET A 31 -26.00 -4.00 10.59
C MET A 31 -26.43 -5.45 10.81
N GLY A 32 -27.28 -5.72 11.80
CA GLY A 32 -27.69 -7.08 12.16
C GLY A 32 -28.37 -7.87 11.02
N ALA A 33 -28.93 -7.18 10.02
CA ALA A 33 -29.51 -7.81 8.84
C ALA A 33 -28.46 -8.32 7.83
N THR A 34 -27.25 -7.75 7.82
CA THR A 34 -26.21 -8.04 6.81
C THR A 34 -24.91 -8.59 7.40
N SER A 35 -24.62 -8.36 8.67
CA SER A 35 -23.36 -8.74 9.31
C SER A 35 -23.10 -10.24 9.25
N GLY A 36 -24.10 -11.07 9.57
CA GLY A 36 -23.98 -12.53 9.49
C GLY A 36 -23.64 -13.01 8.07
N TRP A 37 -24.29 -12.45 7.05
CA TRP A 37 -24.01 -12.79 5.65
C TRP A 37 -22.62 -12.31 5.21
N TYR A 38 -22.24 -11.09 5.58
CA TYR A 38 -20.95 -10.50 5.24
C TYR A 38 -19.78 -11.30 5.82
N HIS A 39 -19.81 -11.63 7.11
CA HIS A 39 -18.77 -12.42 7.76
C HIS A 39 -18.72 -13.86 7.22
N HIS A 40 -19.88 -14.53 7.10
CA HIS A 40 -19.94 -15.89 6.59
C HIS A 40 -19.40 -15.99 5.15
N PHE A 41 -19.70 -15.02 4.29
CA PHE A 41 -19.16 -14.97 2.93
C PHE A 41 -17.63 -14.84 2.92
N LEU A 42 -17.07 -13.92 3.73
CA LEU A 42 -15.62 -13.69 3.78
C LEU A 42 -14.84 -14.86 4.38
N GLU A 43 -15.45 -15.58 5.32
CA GLU A 43 -14.86 -16.73 6.00
C GLU A 43 -15.10 -18.06 5.26
N THR A 44 -15.92 -18.05 4.20
CA THR A 44 -16.25 -19.27 3.43
C THR A 44 -14.96 -19.95 2.96
N PRO A 45 -14.72 -21.24 3.31
CA PRO A 45 -13.58 -21.99 2.82
C PRO A 45 -13.70 -22.23 1.32
N VAL A 46 -12.69 -21.81 0.55
CA VAL A 46 -12.63 -22.00 -0.90
C VAL A 46 -11.41 -22.84 -1.24
N GLN A 47 -11.68 -24.04 -1.76
CA GLN A 47 -10.65 -24.96 -2.22
C GLN A 47 -10.54 -24.93 -3.75
N LEU A 48 -9.34 -24.66 -4.25
CA LEU A 48 -9.01 -24.80 -5.66
C LEU A 48 -8.10 -26.01 -5.84
N ARG A 49 -8.53 -26.97 -6.67
CA ARG A 49 -7.78 -28.18 -6.98
C ARG A 49 -7.51 -28.29 -8.47
N VAL A 50 -6.24 -28.38 -8.84
CA VAL A 50 -5.78 -28.61 -10.22
C VAL A 50 -4.87 -29.83 -10.22
N GLY A 51 -5.44 -31.00 -10.52
CA GLY A 51 -4.72 -32.28 -10.40
C GLY A 51 -4.31 -32.58 -8.95
N ALA A 52 -2.99 -32.69 -8.71
CA ALA A 52 -2.41 -32.89 -7.38
C ALA A 52 -2.15 -31.57 -6.62
N LEU A 53 -2.32 -30.42 -7.27
CA LEU A 53 -2.23 -29.12 -6.62
C LEU A 53 -3.53 -28.84 -5.86
N GLU A 54 -3.46 -28.85 -4.54
CA GLU A 54 -4.56 -28.44 -3.66
C GLU A 54 -4.16 -27.16 -2.91
N ILE A 55 -5.03 -26.15 -2.99
CA ILE A 55 -4.89 -24.88 -2.26
C ILE A 55 -6.22 -24.61 -1.58
N ASN A 56 -6.22 -24.56 -0.26
CA ASN A 56 -7.38 -24.26 0.56
C ASN A 56 -7.14 -22.96 1.32
N LYS A 57 -8.00 -21.97 1.10
CA LYS A 57 -7.98 -20.68 1.80
C LYS A 57 -9.40 -20.15 1.93
N ASN A 58 -9.66 -19.32 2.94
CA ASN A 58 -10.92 -18.61 3.06
C ASN A 58 -11.08 -17.59 1.93
N MET A 59 -12.32 -17.21 1.63
CA MET A 59 -12.65 -16.27 0.56
C MET A 59 -11.88 -14.95 0.70
N LEU A 60 -11.75 -14.42 1.93
CA LEU A 60 -10.99 -13.21 2.21
C LEU A 60 -9.52 -13.30 1.77
N LEU A 61 -8.86 -14.44 2.03
CA LEU A 61 -7.45 -14.63 1.67
C LEU A 61 -7.27 -14.71 0.15
N TRP A 62 -8.18 -15.39 -0.57
CA TRP A 62 -8.18 -15.40 -2.03
C TRP A 62 -8.37 -14.00 -2.61
N ILE A 63 -9.32 -13.23 -2.07
CA ILE A 63 -9.54 -11.84 -2.45
C ILE A 63 -8.26 -11.03 -2.24
N ASN A 64 -7.64 -11.12 -1.06
CA ASN A 64 -6.45 -10.35 -0.73
C ASN A 64 -5.27 -10.72 -1.62
N ASP A 65 -4.96 -12.02 -1.78
CA ASP A 65 -3.84 -12.49 -2.59
C ASP A 65 -3.98 -12.11 -4.07
N ALA A 66 -5.20 -12.14 -4.61
CA ALA A 66 -5.48 -11.78 -6.00
C ALA A 66 -5.46 -10.26 -6.22
N LEU A 67 -6.19 -9.50 -5.40
CA LEU A 67 -6.28 -8.05 -5.54
C LEU A 67 -4.92 -7.38 -5.30
N MET A 68 -4.20 -7.81 -4.25
CA MET A 68 -2.91 -7.23 -3.94
C MET A 68 -1.84 -7.63 -4.95
N ALA A 69 -1.90 -8.82 -5.58
CA ALA A 69 -1.00 -9.14 -6.69
C ALA A 69 -1.18 -8.19 -7.89
N ILE A 70 -2.42 -7.78 -8.21
CA ILE A 70 -2.69 -6.81 -9.27
C ILE A 70 -2.26 -5.40 -8.85
N PHE A 71 -2.52 -4.99 -7.62
CA PHE A 71 -2.05 -3.71 -7.06
C PHE A 71 -0.51 -3.62 -7.12
N PHE A 72 0.18 -4.63 -6.60
CA PHE A 72 1.64 -4.65 -6.59
C PHE A 72 2.27 -4.86 -7.98
N LEU A 73 1.52 -5.40 -8.95
CA LEU A 73 1.93 -5.34 -10.36
C LEU A 73 1.99 -3.90 -10.86
N LEU A 74 0.98 -3.08 -10.57
CA LEU A 74 1.00 -1.66 -10.90
C LEU A 74 2.16 -0.94 -10.19
N ILE A 75 2.36 -1.19 -8.89
CA ILE A 75 3.49 -0.62 -8.14
C ILE A 75 4.83 -1.06 -8.75
N GLY A 76 4.99 -2.32 -9.14
CA GLY A 76 6.20 -2.80 -9.80
C GLY A 76 6.50 -2.10 -11.13
N LEU A 77 5.48 -1.78 -11.93
CA LEU A 77 5.62 -1.00 -13.15
C LEU A 77 6.03 0.45 -12.84
N GLU A 78 5.40 1.06 -11.86
CA GLU A 78 5.61 2.45 -11.44
C GLU A 78 7.02 2.64 -10.82
N VAL A 79 7.40 1.79 -9.86
CA VAL A 79 8.76 1.77 -9.28
C VAL A 79 9.81 1.63 -10.38
N LYS A 80 9.62 0.70 -11.32
CA LYS A 80 10.55 0.51 -12.43
C LYS A 80 10.65 1.79 -13.29
N ARG A 81 9.53 2.44 -13.57
CA ARG A 81 9.49 3.69 -14.34
C ARG A 81 10.23 4.80 -13.61
N GLU A 82 9.97 4.99 -12.33
CA GLU A 82 10.61 6.02 -11.51
C GLU A 82 12.13 5.80 -11.39
N LEU A 83 12.57 4.56 -11.19
CA LEU A 83 13.99 4.19 -11.12
C LEU A 83 14.73 4.33 -12.45
N MET A 84 14.06 4.19 -13.59
CA MET A 84 14.71 4.22 -14.91
C MET A 84 14.55 5.55 -15.65
N GLN A 85 13.46 6.28 -15.41
CA GLN A 85 13.07 7.45 -16.21
C GLN A 85 12.51 8.62 -15.35
N GLY A 86 12.21 8.41 -14.07
CA GLY A 86 11.50 9.38 -13.24
C GLY A 86 12.40 10.07 -12.20
N SER A 87 11.76 10.50 -11.12
CA SER A 87 12.35 11.25 -10.00
C SER A 87 13.37 10.46 -9.19
N LEU A 88 13.33 9.12 -9.28
CA LEU A 88 14.26 8.22 -8.61
C LEU A 88 15.44 7.78 -9.51
N ALA A 89 15.50 8.22 -10.77
CA ALA A 89 16.51 7.75 -11.71
C ALA A 89 17.92 8.28 -11.44
N SER A 90 18.04 9.46 -10.82
CA SER A 90 19.33 10.05 -10.46
C SER A 90 19.50 10.10 -8.95
N LEU A 91 20.69 9.73 -8.46
CA LEU A 91 21.00 9.74 -7.01
C LEU A 91 20.72 11.10 -6.35
N ARG A 92 20.95 12.20 -7.09
CA ARG A 92 20.71 13.56 -6.57
C ARG A 92 19.23 13.86 -6.36
N GLN A 93 18.36 13.40 -7.24
CA GLN A 93 16.91 13.62 -7.12
C GLN A 93 16.29 12.60 -6.16
N ALA A 94 16.77 11.36 -6.17
CA ALA A 94 16.30 10.27 -5.31
C ALA A 94 16.68 10.47 -3.82
N ALA A 95 17.78 11.18 -3.53
CA ALA A 95 18.25 11.34 -2.16
C ALA A 95 17.19 11.91 -1.21
N PHE A 96 16.45 12.95 -1.62
CA PHE A 96 15.45 13.58 -0.75
C PHE A 96 14.27 12.63 -0.43
N PRO A 97 13.55 12.06 -1.42
CA PRO A 97 12.44 11.14 -1.14
C PRO A 97 12.87 9.87 -0.42
N VAL A 98 14.03 9.30 -0.77
CA VAL A 98 14.53 8.06 -0.13
C VAL A 98 14.86 8.30 1.34
N ILE A 99 15.57 9.37 1.68
CA ILE A 99 15.87 9.68 3.09
C ILE A 99 14.58 9.96 3.88
N ALA A 100 13.63 10.68 3.27
CA ALA A 100 12.33 10.95 3.87
C ALA A 100 11.54 9.65 4.14
N ALA A 101 11.47 8.73 3.18
CA ALA A 101 10.79 7.45 3.31
C ALA A 101 11.46 6.54 4.36
N ILE A 102 12.79 6.45 4.37
CA ILE A 102 13.54 5.69 5.39
C ILE A 102 13.17 6.19 6.80
N GLY A 103 13.17 7.50 7.02
CA GLY A 103 12.73 8.09 8.29
C GLY A 103 11.25 7.81 8.57
N GLY A 104 10.41 7.93 7.54
CA GLY A 104 8.99 7.63 7.54
C GLY A 104 8.64 6.15 7.72
N MET A 105 9.59 5.23 7.71
CA MET A 105 9.37 3.82 8.04
C MET A 105 9.97 3.46 9.40
N ILE A 106 11.21 3.89 9.66
CA ILE A 106 11.94 3.55 10.90
C ILE A 106 11.25 4.13 12.13
N VAL A 107 10.88 5.42 12.10
CA VAL A 107 10.34 6.08 13.29
C VAL A 107 8.96 5.55 13.69
N PRO A 108 7.98 5.36 12.77
CA PRO A 108 6.72 4.70 13.12
C PRO A 108 6.90 3.28 13.69
N ALA A 109 7.79 2.50 13.09
CA ALA A 109 8.08 1.13 13.53
C ALA A 109 8.67 1.11 14.95
N LEU A 110 9.68 1.94 15.22
CA LEU A 110 10.28 2.04 16.55
C LEU A 110 9.29 2.56 17.59
N LEU A 111 8.45 3.53 17.22
CA LEU A 111 7.42 4.05 18.11
C LEU A 111 6.39 2.98 18.46
N TYR A 112 5.92 2.21 17.47
CA TYR A 112 5.04 1.06 17.71
C TYR A 112 5.69 0.00 18.60
N LEU A 113 6.94 -0.34 18.33
CA LEU A 113 7.69 -1.33 19.10
C LEU A 113 7.92 -0.87 20.55
N ALA A 114 8.08 0.43 20.79
CA ALA A 114 8.19 0.98 22.14
C ALA A 114 6.89 0.78 22.94
N PHE A 115 5.73 0.94 22.31
CA PHE A 115 4.42 0.67 22.94
C PHE A 115 4.18 -0.83 23.17
N ASN A 116 4.56 -1.67 22.21
CA ASN A 116 4.29 -3.12 22.23
C ASN A 116 5.52 -3.93 22.69
N TYR A 117 6.48 -3.30 23.37
CA TYR A 117 7.72 -3.97 23.73
C TYR A 117 7.48 -5.16 24.66
N SER A 118 6.47 -5.17 25.51
CA SER A 118 6.29 -6.27 26.48
C SER A 118 5.72 -7.56 25.88
N ASP A 119 5.04 -7.49 24.74
CA ASP A 119 4.23 -8.59 24.23
C ASP A 119 4.80 -9.17 22.93
N PRO A 120 5.29 -10.43 22.94
CA PRO A 120 5.88 -11.08 21.78
C PRO A 120 4.95 -11.16 20.56
N VAL A 121 3.64 -11.29 20.77
CA VAL A 121 2.67 -11.46 19.67
C VAL A 121 2.46 -10.14 18.95
N THR A 122 2.15 -9.08 19.69
CA THR A 122 1.88 -7.77 19.10
C THR A 122 3.14 -7.14 18.48
N ARG A 123 4.35 -7.51 18.90
CA ARG A 123 5.61 -7.10 18.22
C ARG A 123 5.65 -7.49 16.74
N GLU A 124 4.98 -8.57 16.34
CA GLU A 124 4.92 -8.97 14.93
C GLU A 124 4.23 -7.91 14.05
N GLY A 125 3.41 -7.03 14.62
CA GLY A 125 2.76 -5.92 13.89
C GLY A 125 3.64 -4.68 13.64
N TRP A 126 4.95 -4.74 13.85
CA TRP A 126 5.84 -3.56 13.81
C TRP A 126 5.82 -2.78 12.50
N ALA A 127 5.54 -3.45 11.38
CA ALA A 127 5.50 -2.84 10.05
C ALA A 127 4.15 -2.15 9.74
N ILE A 128 3.11 -2.36 10.55
CA ILE A 128 1.76 -1.82 10.30
C ILE A 128 1.76 -0.30 10.12
N PRO A 129 2.36 0.52 11.01
CA PRO A 129 2.35 1.98 10.85
C PRO A 129 3.43 2.51 9.90
N ALA A 130 4.25 1.63 9.30
CA ALA A 130 5.26 2.02 8.32
C ALA A 130 4.69 2.19 6.90
N ALA A 131 3.49 1.68 6.63
CA ALA A 131 2.86 1.80 5.32
C ALA A 131 2.06 3.11 5.15
N THR A 132 1.88 3.50 3.88
CA THR A 132 1.11 4.68 3.47
C THR A 132 0.17 4.28 2.33
N ASP A 133 -1.11 4.58 2.42
CA ASP A 133 -2.09 4.39 1.34
C ASP A 133 -1.97 5.53 0.32
N ILE A 134 -1.26 5.27 -0.77
CA ILE A 134 -1.03 6.23 -1.85
C ILE A 134 -2.33 6.78 -2.45
N ALA A 135 -3.33 5.93 -2.66
CA ALA A 135 -4.57 6.32 -3.31
C ALA A 135 -5.38 7.26 -2.41
N PHE A 136 -5.41 6.96 -1.12
CA PHE A 136 -6.13 7.82 -0.19
C PHE A 136 -5.37 9.12 0.10
N ALA A 137 -4.05 9.07 0.29
CA ALA A 137 -3.22 10.25 0.52
C ALA A 137 -3.26 11.23 -0.66
N LEU A 138 -3.15 10.73 -1.90
CA LEU A 138 -3.33 11.55 -3.11
C LEU A 138 -4.78 12.04 -3.26
N GLY A 139 -5.76 11.23 -2.88
CA GLY A 139 -7.17 11.61 -2.87
C GLY A 139 -7.44 12.81 -1.96
N VAL A 140 -6.96 12.79 -0.71
CA VAL A 140 -7.05 13.91 0.24
C VAL A 140 -6.29 15.14 -0.28
N LEU A 141 -5.10 14.93 -0.83
CA LEU A 141 -4.30 16.01 -1.42
C LEU A 141 -5.02 16.67 -2.61
N ALA A 142 -5.72 15.89 -3.43
CA ALA A 142 -6.48 16.38 -4.57
C ALA A 142 -7.71 17.21 -4.19
N LEU A 143 -8.28 17.01 -2.99
CA LEU A 143 -9.39 17.84 -2.46
C LEU A 143 -8.98 19.30 -2.22
N LEU A 144 -7.68 19.58 -2.02
CA LEU A 144 -7.15 20.93 -1.91
C LEU A 144 -7.06 21.66 -3.28
N GLY A 145 -7.41 20.97 -4.37
CA GLY A 145 -7.55 21.53 -5.71
C GLY A 145 -6.22 21.96 -6.34
N SER A 146 -6.27 23.04 -7.12
CA SER A 146 -5.11 23.60 -7.84
C SER A 146 -4.09 24.30 -6.94
N ARG A 147 -4.37 24.44 -5.64
CA ARG A 147 -3.48 25.12 -4.69
C ARG A 147 -2.22 24.32 -4.38
N VAL A 148 -2.27 23.00 -4.57
CA VAL A 148 -1.16 22.11 -4.26
C VAL A 148 -0.12 22.15 -5.38
N PRO A 149 1.15 22.50 -5.09
CA PRO A 149 2.22 22.47 -6.09
C PRO A 149 2.41 21.06 -6.66
N LEU A 150 2.69 20.97 -7.97
CA LEU A 150 2.99 19.70 -8.63
C LEU A 150 4.18 18.97 -7.98
N ALA A 151 5.19 19.73 -7.56
CA ALA A 151 6.36 19.20 -6.85
C ALA A 151 5.97 18.44 -5.56
N LEU A 152 4.92 18.88 -4.87
CA LEU A 152 4.44 18.24 -3.64
C LEU A 152 3.71 16.91 -3.92
N LYS A 153 2.96 16.85 -5.03
CA LYS A 153 2.31 15.61 -5.50
C LYS A 153 3.35 14.56 -5.92
N ILE A 154 4.37 14.99 -6.68
CA ILE A 154 5.47 14.11 -7.09
C ILE A 154 6.25 13.62 -5.87
N PHE A 155 6.53 14.51 -4.90
CA PHE A 155 7.20 14.11 -3.66
C PHE A 155 6.40 13.08 -2.86
N LEU A 156 5.10 13.31 -2.63
CA LEU A 156 4.24 12.35 -1.93
C LEU A 156 4.17 11.00 -2.67
N MET A 157 4.03 11.04 -3.99
CA MET A 157 4.02 9.83 -4.82
C MET A 157 5.35 9.06 -4.69
N ALA A 158 6.50 9.73 -4.83
CA ALA A 158 7.81 9.10 -4.68
C ALA A 158 8.02 8.51 -3.29
N LEU A 159 7.63 9.23 -2.24
CA LEU A 159 7.71 8.76 -0.86
C LEU A 159 6.83 7.51 -0.66
N ALA A 160 5.56 7.55 -1.09
CA ALA A 160 4.65 6.42 -0.96
C ALA A 160 5.13 5.19 -1.75
N ILE A 161 5.70 5.38 -2.95
CA ILE A 161 6.30 4.30 -3.73
C ILE A 161 7.46 3.64 -2.98
N ILE A 162 8.34 4.42 -2.35
CA ILE A 162 9.46 3.88 -1.57
C ILE A 162 8.96 3.19 -0.30
N ASP A 163 7.97 3.77 0.40
CA ASP A 163 7.32 3.13 1.56
C ASP A 163 6.70 1.78 1.17
N ASP A 164 5.98 1.71 0.04
CA ASP A 164 5.36 0.48 -0.47
C ASP A 164 6.43 -0.56 -0.85
N LEU A 165 7.50 -0.14 -1.54
CA LEU A 165 8.61 -1.03 -1.86
C LEU A 165 9.31 -1.54 -0.58
N GLY A 166 9.49 -0.66 0.40
CA GLY A 166 10.04 -1.01 1.70
C GLY A 166 9.16 -2.00 2.45
N ALA A 167 7.84 -1.77 2.47
CA ALA A 167 6.87 -2.69 3.04
C ALA A 167 6.92 -4.06 2.35
N ILE A 168 7.01 -4.11 1.03
CA ILE A 168 7.17 -5.36 0.27
C ILE A 168 8.43 -6.13 0.69
N ILE A 169 9.56 -5.44 0.84
CA ILE A 169 10.82 -6.05 1.28
C ILE A 169 10.67 -6.59 2.71
N ILE A 170 10.04 -5.83 3.59
CA ILE A 170 9.77 -6.25 4.97
C ILE A 170 8.88 -7.50 4.98
N ILE A 171 7.79 -7.49 4.21
CA ILE A 171 6.88 -8.63 4.04
C ILE A 171 7.64 -9.88 3.57
N ALA A 172 8.50 -9.73 2.56
CA ALA A 172 9.28 -10.82 2.00
C ALA A 172 10.26 -11.45 3.00
N LEU A 173 10.89 -10.63 3.84
CA LEU A 173 11.96 -11.08 4.75
C LEU A 173 11.45 -11.53 6.12
N PHE A 174 10.40 -10.90 6.64
CA PHE A 174 9.98 -11.09 8.04
C PHE A 174 8.67 -11.87 8.19
N TYR A 175 7.82 -11.93 7.17
CA TYR A 175 6.50 -12.57 7.27
C TYR A 175 6.40 -13.86 6.43
N THR A 176 7.49 -14.30 5.80
CA THR A 176 7.51 -15.53 4.98
C THR A 176 7.56 -16.76 5.88
N SER A 177 6.62 -17.68 5.69
CA SER A 177 6.54 -18.97 6.42
C SER A 177 6.80 -20.17 5.49
N ASP A 178 6.75 -21.39 6.05
CA ASP A 178 6.78 -22.72 5.41
C ASP A 178 7.17 -22.77 3.93
N LEU A 179 8.48 -22.86 3.69
CA LEU A 179 9.06 -22.91 2.35
C LEU A 179 8.90 -24.29 1.71
N SER A 180 7.94 -24.41 0.79
CA SER A 180 7.88 -25.57 -0.12
C SER A 180 8.97 -25.48 -1.19
N ILE A 181 9.96 -26.38 -1.11
CA ILE A 181 11.08 -26.47 -2.07
C ILE A 181 10.58 -26.64 -3.52
N VAL A 182 9.53 -27.45 -3.73
CA VAL A 182 8.96 -27.68 -5.06
C VAL A 182 8.37 -26.38 -5.61
N SER A 183 7.61 -25.67 -4.78
CA SER A 183 6.97 -24.41 -5.18
C SER A 183 8.02 -23.32 -5.47
N LEU A 184 9.10 -23.25 -4.69
CA LEU A 184 10.23 -22.36 -4.93
C LEU A 184 10.96 -22.69 -6.24
N GLY A 185 11.14 -23.97 -6.56
CA GLY A 185 11.73 -24.39 -7.83
C GLY A 185 10.91 -23.94 -9.04
N VAL A 186 9.57 -24.08 -8.97
CA VAL A 186 8.67 -23.58 -10.01
C VAL A 186 8.70 -22.05 -10.10
N ALA A 187 8.72 -21.35 -8.96
CA ALA A 187 8.82 -19.90 -8.92
C ALA A 187 10.13 -19.40 -9.55
N ALA A 188 11.27 -20.01 -9.19
CA ALA A 188 12.58 -19.70 -9.77
C ALA A 188 12.59 -19.93 -11.28
N PHE A 189 12.04 -21.06 -11.75
CA PHE A 189 11.90 -21.34 -13.18
C PHE A 189 11.05 -20.30 -13.90
N ALA A 190 9.90 -19.91 -13.33
CA ALA A 190 9.04 -18.87 -13.91
C ALA A 190 9.76 -17.51 -13.99
N ILE A 191 10.56 -17.15 -12.98
CA ILE A 191 11.40 -15.93 -13.00
C ILE A 191 12.45 -16.00 -14.11
N VAL A 192 13.11 -17.14 -14.29
CA VAL A 192 14.06 -17.35 -15.40
C VAL A 192 13.37 -17.19 -16.75
N VAL A 193 12.16 -17.73 -16.91
CA VAL A 193 11.37 -17.54 -18.12
C VAL A 193 11.05 -16.05 -18.35
N LEU A 194 10.60 -15.32 -17.32
CA LEU A 194 10.36 -13.87 -17.44
C LEU A 194 11.62 -13.10 -17.87
N ALA A 195 12.78 -13.47 -17.33
CA ALA A 195 14.07 -12.89 -17.70
C ALA A 195 14.42 -13.20 -19.17
N LEU A 196 14.32 -14.46 -19.59
CA LEU A 196 14.58 -14.87 -20.97
C LEU A 196 13.64 -14.17 -21.96
N LEU A 197 12.34 -14.06 -21.65
CA LEU A 197 11.38 -13.33 -22.47
C LEU A 197 11.80 -11.86 -22.65
N ASN A 198 12.25 -11.21 -21.56
CA ASN A 198 12.74 -9.82 -21.59
C ASN A 198 14.03 -9.68 -22.41
N LEU A 199 15.00 -10.59 -22.22
CA LEU A 199 16.28 -10.58 -22.93
C LEU A 199 16.11 -10.85 -24.42
N CYS A 200 15.19 -11.76 -24.80
CA CYS A 200 14.81 -12.01 -26.20
C CYS A 200 13.99 -10.84 -26.81
N GLY A 201 13.71 -9.78 -26.06
CA GLY A 201 13.02 -8.59 -26.56
C GLY A 201 11.55 -8.80 -26.87
N ILE A 202 10.90 -9.80 -26.27
CA ILE A 202 9.47 -10.08 -26.48
C ILE A 202 8.65 -8.97 -25.83
N ARG A 203 7.83 -8.27 -26.61
CA ARG A 203 7.06 -7.09 -26.14
C ARG A 203 5.59 -7.39 -25.84
N ARG A 204 5.14 -8.65 -26.03
CA ARG A 204 3.76 -9.06 -25.83
C ARG A 204 3.46 -9.24 -24.34
N THR A 205 2.87 -8.21 -23.72
CA THR A 205 2.57 -8.16 -22.28
C THR A 205 1.77 -9.37 -21.77
N GLY A 206 0.83 -9.89 -22.58
CA GLY A 206 0.01 -11.04 -22.19
C GLY A 206 0.82 -12.30 -21.82
N ILE A 207 2.00 -12.50 -22.41
CA ILE A 207 2.86 -13.65 -22.07
C ILE A 207 3.45 -13.46 -20.67
N TYR A 208 3.88 -12.25 -20.32
CA TYR A 208 4.39 -11.93 -18.98
C TYR A 208 3.31 -12.10 -17.92
N ILE A 209 2.07 -11.72 -18.21
CA ILE A 209 0.93 -11.92 -17.29
C ILE A 209 0.65 -13.41 -17.10
N LEU A 210 0.69 -14.22 -18.17
CA LEU A 210 0.47 -15.66 -18.07
C LEU A 210 1.56 -16.35 -17.23
N VAL A 211 2.83 -16.06 -17.49
CA VAL A 211 3.95 -16.59 -16.68
C VAL A 211 3.86 -16.05 -15.25
N GLY A 212 3.42 -14.80 -15.09
CA GLY A 212 3.13 -14.18 -13.79
C GLY A 212 2.06 -14.91 -13.00
N ALA A 213 1.00 -15.40 -13.66
CA ALA A 213 -0.03 -16.22 -13.01
C ALA A 213 0.54 -17.55 -12.53
N VAL A 214 1.41 -18.20 -13.31
CA VAL A 214 2.13 -19.41 -12.88
C VAL A 214 3.04 -19.12 -11.68
N LEU A 215 3.81 -18.03 -11.73
CA LEU A 215 4.64 -17.57 -10.62
C LEU A 215 3.79 -17.33 -9.36
N TRP A 216 2.68 -16.61 -9.50
CA TRP A 216 1.73 -16.32 -8.42
C TRP A 216 1.17 -17.59 -7.78
N THR A 217 0.70 -18.55 -8.58
CA THR A 217 0.21 -19.85 -8.08
C THR A 217 1.31 -20.64 -7.37
N ALA A 218 2.55 -20.60 -7.88
CA ALA A 218 3.68 -21.26 -7.23
C ALA A 218 3.97 -20.62 -5.86
N VAL A 219 4.04 -19.28 -5.78
CA VAL A 219 4.35 -18.61 -4.51
C VAL A 219 3.21 -18.74 -3.51
N LEU A 220 1.95 -18.78 -3.96
CA LEU A 220 0.75 -18.96 -3.12
C LEU A 220 0.82 -20.21 -2.23
N LYS A 221 1.54 -21.25 -2.68
CA LYS A 221 1.77 -22.51 -1.94
C LYS A 221 3.13 -22.57 -1.24
N SER A 222 4.04 -21.63 -1.52
CA SER A 222 5.44 -21.66 -1.04
C SER A 222 5.69 -20.95 0.28
N GLY A 223 4.65 -20.39 0.90
CA GLY A 223 4.77 -19.52 2.07
C GLY A 223 5.37 -18.13 1.78
N VAL A 224 5.94 -17.92 0.58
CA VAL A 224 6.26 -16.59 0.04
C VAL A 224 4.98 -15.86 -0.37
N HIS A 225 4.92 -14.56 -0.07
CA HIS A 225 3.75 -13.75 -0.35
C HIS A 225 3.45 -13.64 -1.85
N ALA A 226 2.20 -13.93 -2.20
CA ALA A 226 1.73 -13.91 -3.58
C ALA A 226 1.81 -12.52 -4.22
N THR A 227 1.81 -11.46 -3.40
CA THR A 227 1.97 -10.07 -3.81
C THR A 227 3.32 -9.78 -4.50
N LEU A 228 4.39 -10.47 -4.11
CA LEU A 228 5.72 -10.32 -4.71
C LEU A 228 5.73 -10.71 -6.19
N ALA A 229 4.89 -11.68 -6.59
CA ALA A 229 4.78 -12.10 -7.99
C ALA A 229 4.36 -10.92 -8.88
N GLY A 230 3.43 -10.08 -8.41
CA GLY A 230 2.99 -8.88 -9.11
C GLY A 230 4.17 -7.92 -9.38
N VAL A 231 4.94 -7.58 -8.32
CA VAL A 231 6.12 -6.72 -8.44
C VAL A 231 7.12 -7.29 -9.43
N ILE A 232 7.49 -8.57 -9.28
CA ILE A 232 8.46 -9.24 -10.14
C ILE A 232 8.03 -9.13 -11.61
N VAL A 233 6.76 -9.44 -11.92
CA VAL A 233 6.23 -9.33 -13.28
C VAL A 233 6.33 -7.88 -13.80
N GLY A 234 5.95 -6.89 -12.99
CA GLY A 234 6.09 -5.47 -13.33
C GLY A 234 7.53 -5.10 -13.69
N PHE A 235 8.50 -5.60 -12.91
CA PHE A 235 9.92 -5.40 -13.16
C PHE A 235 10.42 -6.07 -14.45
N PHE A 236 9.86 -7.20 -14.88
CA PHE A 236 10.27 -7.89 -16.11
C PHE A 236 9.57 -7.39 -17.38
N ILE A 237 8.43 -6.68 -17.28
CA ILE A 237 7.76 -6.13 -18.47
C ILE A 237 8.60 -5.02 -19.12
N PRO A 238 8.88 -5.06 -20.44
CA PRO A 238 9.80 -4.11 -21.07
C PRO A 238 9.36 -2.63 -20.98
N LEU A 239 10.26 -1.77 -20.48
CA LEU A 239 10.00 -0.32 -20.37
C LEU A 239 10.47 0.47 -21.60
N LYS A 240 11.56 0.06 -22.26
CA LYS A 240 12.16 0.80 -23.38
C LYS A 240 11.14 1.05 -24.50
N GLU A 241 11.05 2.30 -24.91
CA GLU A 241 10.21 2.71 -26.02
C GLU A 241 10.78 2.20 -27.35
N LYS A 242 9.92 1.62 -28.17
CA LYS A 242 10.25 1.21 -29.55
C LYS A 242 9.09 1.69 -30.42
N HIS A 243 9.39 2.46 -31.47
CA HIS A 243 8.38 3.13 -32.31
C HIS A 243 7.41 4.02 -31.49
N GLY A 244 7.95 4.76 -30.51
CA GLY A 244 7.17 5.69 -29.67
C GLY A 244 6.18 5.03 -28.70
N ARG A 245 6.24 3.71 -28.50
CA ARG A 245 5.35 2.98 -27.59
C ARG A 245 6.13 2.11 -26.61
N SER A 246 5.77 2.19 -25.33
CA SER A 246 6.28 1.32 -24.26
C SER A 246 5.16 0.38 -23.78
N PRO A 247 5.39 -0.95 -23.75
CA PRO A 247 4.39 -1.89 -23.26
C PRO A 247 4.15 -1.75 -21.75
N ALA A 248 5.18 -1.45 -20.95
CA ALA A 248 5.04 -1.16 -19.53
C ALA A 248 4.15 0.08 -19.30
N LYS A 249 4.47 1.23 -19.91
CA LYS A 249 3.67 2.46 -19.77
C LYS A 249 2.22 2.27 -20.22
N ARG A 250 2.00 1.51 -21.30
CA ARG A 250 0.64 1.19 -21.76
C ARG A 250 -0.13 0.35 -20.74
N LEU A 251 0.51 -0.69 -20.18
CA LEU A 251 -0.13 -1.56 -19.20
C LEU A 251 -0.42 -0.80 -17.90
N GLU A 252 0.53 -0.02 -17.41
CA GLU A 252 0.39 0.88 -16.26
C GLU A 252 -0.82 1.81 -16.43
N HIS A 253 -0.91 2.50 -17.57
CA HIS A 253 -2.04 3.39 -17.87
C HIS A 253 -3.39 2.67 -17.92
N VAL A 254 -3.42 1.42 -18.42
CA VAL A 254 -4.65 0.61 -18.43
C VAL A 254 -5.00 0.14 -17.02
N LEU A 255 -4.02 -0.32 -16.24
CA LEU A 255 -4.24 -0.86 -14.89
C LEU A 255 -4.64 0.22 -13.88
N HIS A 256 -4.10 1.42 -14.00
CA HIS A 256 -4.34 2.51 -13.04
C HIS A 256 -5.84 2.73 -12.70
N PRO A 257 -6.76 2.92 -13.65
CA PRO A 257 -8.18 3.06 -13.33
C PRO A 257 -8.79 1.80 -12.71
N TRP A 258 -8.41 0.59 -13.17
CA TRP A 258 -8.90 -0.64 -12.55
C TRP A 258 -8.47 -0.75 -11.10
N VAL A 259 -7.21 -0.41 -10.82
CA VAL A 259 -6.68 -0.46 -9.46
C VAL A 259 -7.39 0.57 -8.56
N ALA A 260 -7.52 1.81 -9.03
CA ALA A 260 -8.13 2.90 -8.25
C ALA A 260 -9.64 2.75 -8.03
N TYR A 261 -10.39 2.24 -9.01
CA TYR A 261 -11.86 2.22 -8.97
C TYR A 261 -12.47 0.84 -8.68
N LEU A 262 -11.72 -0.24 -8.85
CA LEU A 262 -12.21 -1.60 -8.58
C LEU A 262 -11.37 -2.31 -7.53
N ILE A 263 -10.06 -2.48 -7.75
CA ILE A 263 -9.22 -3.33 -6.89
C ILE A 263 -9.13 -2.77 -5.47
N LEU A 264 -8.72 -1.51 -5.30
CA LEU A 264 -8.60 -0.89 -3.97
C LEU A 264 -9.95 -0.74 -3.27
N PRO A 265 -11.03 -0.24 -3.92
CA PRO A 265 -12.34 -0.20 -3.29
C PRO A 265 -12.87 -1.58 -2.90
N LEU A 266 -12.68 -2.62 -3.73
CA LEU A 266 -13.12 -3.97 -3.40
C LEU A 266 -12.29 -4.58 -2.26
N PHE A 267 -10.98 -4.32 -2.25
CA PHE A 267 -10.10 -4.71 -1.15
C PHE A 267 -10.52 -4.05 0.16
N ALA A 268 -10.76 -2.73 0.14
CA ALA A 268 -11.27 -1.99 1.29
C ALA A 268 -12.64 -2.51 1.73
N PHE A 269 -13.53 -2.82 0.78
CA PHE A 269 -14.83 -3.39 1.09
C PHE A 269 -14.74 -4.72 1.84
N ALA A 270 -13.80 -5.60 1.48
CA ALA A 270 -13.63 -6.89 2.13
C ALA A 270 -12.88 -6.80 3.47
N ASN A 271 -11.97 -5.83 3.64
CA ASN A 271 -11.07 -5.79 4.79
C ASN A 271 -11.36 -4.70 5.82
N ALA A 272 -11.96 -3.58 5.44
CA ALA A 272 -12.21 -2.46 6.34
C ALA A 272 -13.46 -2.66 7.21
N GLY A 273 -14.33 -3.63 6.88
CA GLY A 273 -15.50 -3.96 7.69
C GLY A 273 -15.09 -4.59 9.01
N VAL A 274 -15.08 -3.79 10.08
CA VAL A 274 -14.79 -4.25 11.45
C VAL A 274 -16.07 -4.26 12.27
N SER A 275 -16.31 -5.33 13.03
CA SER A 275 -17.41 -5.38 13.99
C SER A 275 -17.10 -4.45 15.16
N LEU A 276 -18.04 -3.53 15.42
CA LEU A 276 -18.02 -2.62 16.56
C LEU A 276 -18.73 -3.22 17.78
N GLN A 277 -19.36 -4.39 17.63
CA GLN A 277 -19.97 -5.10 18.75
C GLN A 277 -18.88 -5.58 19.70
N GLY A 278 -19.02 -5.24 20.99
CA GLY A 278 -18.01 -5.58 22.00
C GLY A 278 -16.78 -4.68 22.02
N VAL A 279 -16.73 -3.60 21.21
CA VAL A 279 -15.66 -2.61 21.31
C VAL A 279 -15.80 -1.83 22.61
N THR A 280 -14.83 -2.00 23.50
CA THR A 280 -14.69 -1.24 24.74
C THR A 280 -13.67 -0.13 24.59
N ILE A 281 -13.82 0.93 25.40
CA ILE A 281 -12.82 2.00 25.49
C ILE A 281 -11.47 1.42 25.94
N ASP A 282 -11.51 0.50 26.90
CA ASP A 282 -10.31 -0.16 27.42
C ASP A 282 -9.53 -0.87 26.31
N GLY A 283 -10.22 -1.55 25.39
CA GLY A 283 -9.60 -2.20 24.24
C GLY A 283 -9.01 -1.21 23.24
N LEU A 284 -9.65 -0.05 23.00
CA LEU A 284 -9.07 1.02 22.17
C LEU A 284 -7.83 1.66 22.81
N THR A 285 -7.76 1.68 24.14
CA THR A 285 -6.59 2.15 24.90
C THR A 285 -5.55 1.07 25.17
N SER A 286 -5.71 -0.13 24.59
CA SER A 286 -4.68 -1.16 24.66
C SER A 286 -3.43 -0.77 23.85
N MET A 287 -2.31 -1.42 24.13
CA MET A 287 -1.00 -1.06 23.55
C MET A 287 -0.96 -1.24 22.02
N LEU A 288 -1.75 -2.16 21.47
CA LEU A 288 -1.79 -2.42 20.03
C LEU A 288 -2.43 -1.25 19.25
N PRO A 289 -3.70 -0.86 19.45
CA PRO A 289 -4.29 0.29 18.76
C PRO A 289 -3.57 1.60 19.06
N LEU A 290 -3.16 1.86 20.31
CA LEU A 290 -2.41 3.07 20.65
C LEU A 290 -1.05 3.13 19.96
N GLY A 291 -0.32 2.01 19.91
CA GLY A 291 0.96 1.91 19.20
C GLY A 291 0.80 2.19 17.71
N ILE A 292 -0.26 1.69 17.08
CA ILE A 292 -0.58 1.96 15.67
C ILE A 292 -0.94 3.43 15.47
N ILE A 293 -1.86 3.98 16.27
CA ILE A 293 -2.29 5.38 16.18
C ILE A 293 -1.10 6.31 16.38
N ALA A 294 -0.27 6.07 17.38
CA ALA A 294 0.95 6.85 17.64
C ALA A 294 1.94 6.72 16.48
N GLY A 295 2.19 5.51 15.98
CA GLY A 295 3.06 5.28 14.83
C GLY A 295 2.62 6.05 13.57
N LEU A 296 1.33 6.01 13.24
CA LEU A 296 0.76 6.68 12.08
C LEU A 296 0.67 8.21 12.26
N LEU A 297 0.08 8.68 13.36
CA LEU A 297 -0.22 10.10 13.55
C LEU A 297 1.00 10.92 13.98
N ILE A 298 1.90 10.32 14.77
CA ILE A 298 3.06 10.99 15.36
C ILE A 298 4.35 10.48 14.70
N GLY A 299 4.51 9.16 14.60
CA GLY A 299 5.72 8.54 14.07
C GLY A 299 6.04 8.96 12.63
N LYS A 300 5.04 8.96 11.73
CA LYS A 300 5.24 9.33 10.31
C LYS A 300 5.70 10.78 10.15
N PRO A 301 4.99 11.80 10.67
CA PRO A 301 5.43 13.18 10.52
C PRO A 301 6.75 13.45 11.25
N LEU A 302 6.98 12.86 12.44
CA LEU A 302 8.26 13.01 13.12
C LEU A 302 9.41 12.39 12.32
N GLY A 303 9.23 11.18 11.81
CA GLY A 303 10.24 10.48 11.02
C GLY A 303 10.59 11.23 9.73
N ILE A 304 9.58 11.60 8.95
CA ILE A 304 9.77 12.33 7.70
C ILE A 304 10.42 13.69 7.96
N SER A 305 9.90 14.47 8.92
CA SER A 305 10.43 15.80 9.23
C SER A 305 11.87 15.75 9.74
N LEU A 306 12.17 14.88 10.72
CA LEU A 306 13.51 14.72 11.28
C LEU A 306 14.53 14.35 10.21
N PHE A 307 14.23 13.34 9.39
CA PHE A 307 15.16 12.87 8.37
C PHE A 307 15.31 13.88 7.22
N CYS A 308 14.24 14.58 6.84
CA CYS A 308 14.35 15.70 5.89
C CYS A 308 15.24 16.82 6.45
N TRP A 309 15.07 17.19 7.72
CA TRP A 309 15.89 18.22 8.37
C TRP A 309 17.37 17.81 8.43
N LEU A 310 17.65 16.57 8.81
CA LEU A 310 19.01 16.02 8.81
C LEU A 310 19.61 16.02 7.40
N ALA A 311 18.85 15.61 6.37
CA ALA A 311 19.31 15.60 4.99
C ALA A 311 19.69 17.01 4.49
N LEU A 312 18.90 18.03 4.86
CA LEU A 312 19.18 19.43 4.53
C LEU A 312 20.39 19.96 5.29
N ARG A 313 20.51 19.64 6.59
CA ARG A 313 21.62 20.09 7.44
C ARG A 313 22.95 19.49 7.00
N LEU A 314 22.94 18.22 6.60
CA LEU A 314 24.11 17.48 6.11
C LEU A 314 24.40 17.74 4.62
N LYS A 315 23.60 18.58 3.95
CA LYS A 315 23.72 18.88 2.50
C LYS A 315 23.68 17.63 1.62
N LEU A 316 23.00 16.58 2.09
CA LEU A 316 22.81 15.32 1.35
C LEU A 316 21.71 15.46 0.29
N ALA A 317 20.79 16.41 0.49
CA ALA A 317 19.65 16.63 -0.37
C ALA A 317 19.20 18.10 -0.37
N HIS A 318 18.35 18.47 -1.32
CA HIS A 318 17.76 19.79 -1.43
C HIS A 318 16.23 19.67 -1.45
N LEU A 319 15.54 20.69 -0.94
CA LEU A 319 14.09 20.76 -1.04
C LEU A 319 13.66 20.78 -2.51
N PRO A 320 12.57 20.08 -2.88
CA PRO A 320 11.97 20.22 -4.21
C PRO A 320 11.62 21.69 -4.50
N GLN A 321 11.87 22.14 -5.73
CA GLN A 321 11.61 23.52 -6.13
C GLN A 321 10.13 23.90 -5.89
N GLY A 322 9.91 25.08 -5.29
CA GLY A 322 8.55 25.56 -5.01
C GLY A 322 7.86 24.90 -3.82
N THR A 323 8.59 24.16 -2.98
CA THR A 323 8.07 23.59 -1.73
C THR A 323 8.74 24.23 -0.51
N THR A 324 7.99 24.31 0.59
CA THR A 324 8.52 24.77 1.88
C THR A 324 8.63 23.61 2.86
N TYR A 325 9.55 23.72 3.83
CA TYR A 325 9.70 22.71 4.87
C TYR A 325 8.39 22.44 5.64
N GLN A 326 7.58 23.47 5.88
CA GLN A 326 6.26 23.32 6.52
C GLN A 326 5.27 22.51 5.67
N GLN A 327 5.31 22.66 4.34
CA GLN A 327 4.48 21.84 3.45
C GLN A 327 4.95 20.38 3.44
N ILE A 328 6.26 20.13 3.49
CA ILE A 328 6.81 18.77 3.61
C ILE A 328 6.38 18.12 4.93
N MET A 329 6.39 18.85 6.05
CA MET A 329 5.88 18.34 7.31
C MET A 329 4.39 17.96 7.22
N ALA A 330 3.57 18.82 6.61
CA ALA A 330 2.14 18.54 6.42
C ALA A 330 1.90 17.33 5.52
N VAL A 331 2.71 17.14 4.47
CA VAL A 331 2.72 15.91 3.67
C VAL A 331 3.11 14.71 4.52
N GLY A 332 4.10 14.85 5.41
CA GLY A 332 4.48 13.78 6.33
C GLY A 332 3.34 13.31 7.24
N ILE A 333 2.39 14.19 7.57
CA ILE A 333 1.15 13.82 8.29
C ILE A 333 0.20 13.04 7.36
N LEU A 334 0.07 13.46 6.09
CA LEU A 334 -0.71 12.69 5.10
C LEU A 334 -0.10 11.31 4.82
N CYS A 335 1.21 11.14 4.98
CA CYS A 335 1.84 9.81 4.96
C CYS A 335 1.45 8.93 6.17
N GLY A 336 0.83 9.51 7.21
CA GLY A 336 0.19 8.79 8.31
C GLY A 336 -1.14 8.13 7.95
N ILE A 337 -1.61 8.28 6.70
CA ILE A 337 -2.81 7.61 6.19
C ILE A 337 -2.39 6.22 5.71
N GLY A 338 -2.27 5.25 6.63
CA GLY A 338 -1.88 3.89 6.29
C GLY A 338 -3.00 3.06 5.65
N PHE A 339 -4.25 3.33 6.04
CA PHE A 339 -5.50 2.74 5.57
C PHE A 339 -5.38 1.35 4.93
N THR A 340 -5.55 1.17 3.61
CA THR A 340 -5.59 -0.16 3.00
C THR A 340 -4.27 -0.92 3.12
N MET A 341 -3.14 -0.23 2.99
CA MET A 341 -1.82 -0.86 3.07
C MET A 341 -1.47 -1.32 4.48
N SER A 342 -1.81 -0.52 5.49
CA SER A 342 -1.67 -0.95 6.90
C SER A 342 -2.63 -2.09 7.24
N ILE A 343 -3.87 -2.08 6.72
CA ILE A 343 -4.82 -3.19 6.92
C ILE A 343 -4.27 -4.48 6.28
N PHE A 344 -3.66 -4.37 5.11
CA PHE A 344 -3.01 -5.50 4.45
C PHE A 344 -1.87 -6.05 5.32
N ILE A 345 -0.95 -5.20 5.78
CA ILE A 345 0.15 -5.62 6.66
C ILE A 345 -0.38 -6.23 7.97
N ALA A 346 -1.42 -5.67 8.57
CA ALA A 346 -2.04 -6.25 9.76
C ALA A 346 -2.62 -7.65 9.50
N SER A 347 -3.20 -7.88 8.32
CA SER A 347 -3.67 -9.21 7.92
C SER A 347 -2.54 -10.22 7.72
N LEU A 348 -1.35 -9.77 7.33
CA LEU A 348 -0.17 -10.63 7.24
C LEU A 348 0.43 -10.92 8.61
N ALA A 349 0.48 -9.92 9.49
CA ALA A 349 1.04 -10.04 10.82
C ALA A 349 0.19 -10.89 11.76
N PHE A 350 -1.13 -10.71 11.74
CA PHE A 350 -2.02 -11.35 12.72
C PHE A 350 -3.00 -12.37 12.11
N GLY A 351 -3.05 -12.48 10.77
CA GLY A 351 -3.98 -13.33 10.02
C GLY A 351 -4.07 -14.78 10.48
N ASN A 352 -2.92 -15.37 10.79
CA ASN A 352 -2.79 -16.76 11.21
C ASN A 352 -2.57 -16.91 12.72
N VAL A 353 -2.55 -15.80 13.47
CA VAL A 353 -2.18 -15.77 14.88
C VAL A 353 -3.42 -15.60 15.76
N ASP A 354 -4.13 -14.48 15.59
CA ASP A 354 -5.33 -14.18 16.37
C ASP A 354 -6.28 -13.24 15.61
N PRO A 355 -7.50 -13.70 15.27
CA PRO A 355 -8.53 -12.87 14.62
C PRO A 355 -8.94 -11.62 15.43
N GLU A 356 -8.89 -11.66 16.76
CA GLU A 356 -9.25 -10.51 17.59
C GLU A 356 -8.23 -9.37 17.47
N LEU A 357 -6.93 -9.71 17.42
CA LEU A 357 -5.87 -8.72 17.22
C LEU A 357 -6.01 -8.01 15.87
N ILE A 358 -6.47 -8.69 14.83
CA ILE A 358 -6.75 -8.07 13.53
C ILE A 358 -7.83 -6.99 13.65
N ASN A 359 -8.91 -7.26 14.38
CA ASN A 359 -9.99 -6.29 14.57
C ASN A 359 -9.49 -5.04 15.31
N TRP A 360 -8.74 -5.22 16.40
CA TRP A 360 -8.11 -4.12 17.13
C TRP A 360 -7.10 -3.34 16.28
N ALA A 361 -6.27 -4.05 15.51
CA ALA A 361 -5.33 -3.42 14.59
C ALA A 361 -6.07 -2.58 13.54
N LYS A 362 -7.11 -3.12 12.91
CA LYS A 362 -7.93 -2.39 11.94
C LYS A 362 -8.57 -1.15 12.55
N LEU A 363 -9.10 -1.21 13.78
CA LEU A 363 -9.63 -0.03 14.47
C LEU A 363 -8.54 1.03 14.71
N GLY A 364 -7.37 0.63 15.20
CA GLY A 364 -6.23 1.54 15.39
C GLY A 364 -5.79 2.20 14.09
N ILE A 365 -5.73 1.44 12.99
CA ILE A 365 -5.39 1.94 11.65
C ILE A 365 -6.44 2.93 11.16
N LEU A 366 -7.73 2.61 11.29
CA LEU A 366 -8.84 3.46 10.84
C LEU A 366 -8.84 4.80 11.58
N ILE A 367 -8.71 4.76 12.92
CA ILE A 367 -8.64 5.96 13.76
C ILE A 367 -7.40 6.78 13.43
N GLY A 368 -6.21 6.14 13.41
CA GLY A 368 -4.95 6.80 13.09
C GLY A 368 -4.97 7.45 11.71
N SER A 369 -5.47 6.74 10.70
CA SER A 369 -5.56 7.23 9.32
C SER A 369 -6.54 8.39 9.20
N LEU A 370 -7.70 8.33 9.88
CA LEU A 370 -8.68 9.42 9.87
C LEU A 370 -8.11 10.69 10.54
N LEU A 371 -7.46 10.55 11.69
CA LEU A 371 -6.81 11.66 12.38
C LEU A 371 -5.70 12.27 11.52
N SER A 372 -4.84 11.44 10.92
CA SER A 372 -3.79 11.89 9.99
C SER A 372 -4.38 12.63 8.79
N ALA A 373 -5.47 12.12 8.19
CA ALA A 373 -6.13 12.76 7.06
C ALA A 373 -6.69 14.15 7.44
N VAL A 374 -7.41 14.26 8.57
CA VAL A 374 -8.04 15.52 9.00
C VAL A 374 -6.99 16.55 9.43
N VAL A 375 -6.01 16.14 10.23
CA VAL A 375 -4.94 17.03 10.73
C VAL A 375 -4.04 17.46 9.57
N GLY A 376 -3.61 16.54 8.73
CA GLY A 376 -2.76 16.82 7.56
C GLY A 376 -3.46 17.74 6.57
N TYR A 377 -4.74 17.48 6.26
CA TYR A 377 -5.55 18.35 5.39
C TYR A 377 -5.69 19.77 5.96
N SER A 378 -6.05 19.88 7.25
CA SER A 378 -6.29 21.18 7.90
C SER A 378 -5.01 22.01 7.97
N TRP A 379 -3.88 21.39 8.33
CA TRP A 379 -2.59 22.06 8.36
C TRP A 379 -2.19 22.49 6.95
N LEU A 380 -2.23 21.59 5.97
CA LEU A 380 -1.81 21.93 4.60
C LEU A 380 -2.68 23.04 4.01
N ARG A 381 -4.01 23.01 4.24
CA ARG A 381 -4.93 24.07 3.82
C ARG A 381 -4.55 25.44 4.38
N ALA A 382 -4.07 25.51 5.63
CA ALA A 382 -3.64 26.76 6.25
C ALA A 382 -2.27 27.27 5.73
N ARG A 383 -1.48 26.41 5.07
CA ARG A 383 -0.12 26.72 4.57
C ARG A 383 -0.03 26.86 3.05
N LEU A 384 -1.13 26.64 2.34
CA LEU A 384 -1.24 26.93 0.92
C LEU A 384 -1.79 28.35 0.75
N ASN A 385 -1.09 29.18 -0.04
CA ASN A 385 -1.54 30.53 -0.36
C ASN A 385 -2.86 30.49 -1.16
N ALA A 386 -3.67 31.54 -1.06
CA ALA A 386 -4.86 31.69 -1.88
C ALA A 386 -4.48 31.62 -3.38
N PRO A 387 -5.29 30.95 -4.22
CA PRO A 387 -5.04 30.92 -5.65
C PRO A 387 -5.08 32.37 -6.18
N ALA A 388 -4.08 32.72 -7.00
CA ALA A 388 -4.05 33.96 -7.76
C ALA A 388 -5.20 34.00 -8.78
#